data_AF-A0A914WUR8-F1
#
_entry.id   AF-A0A914WUR8-F1
#
_cell.length_a   1.000
_cell.length_b   1.000
_cell.length_c   1.000
_cell.angle_alpha   90.00
_cell.angle_beta   90.00
_cell.angle_gamma   90.00
#
_symmetry.space_group_name_H-M   'P 1'
#
loop_
_entity.id
_entity.type
_entity.pdbx_description
1 polymer ?
#
loop_
_entity_poly.entity_id
_entity_poly.type
_entity_poly.pdbx_seq_one_letter_code
_entity_poly.pdbx_strand_id
1 'polypeptide(L)'
;MGHSDYSIVKTNSSASHRSSPDRDSGISDNASTVTVDKRELGSQAFQICHELTTIVRLSSDFLSDVIEGKESASELLDELQNKVHPFLITLDGEMSNIEQLLRKNLDRSRIGDSKVGWLLEYNRYQLEFRRVLMDLSGPVYEDLERVLRLRNRGCLGLSPKKETIASLREMSAGLERATKLIRNERAKPESAY
;
A
#
# COMPACT_ATOMS: atom_id res chain seq x y z
N MET A 1 6.45 -54.61 37.17
CA MET A 1 6.37 -54.74 38.64
C MET A 1 7.78 -54.54 39.17
N GLY A 2 8.12 -53.64 40.09
CA GLY A 2 7.35 -52.75 40.93
C GLY A 2 8.27 -51.61 41.40
N HIS A 3 7.67 -50.45 41.67
CA HIS A 3 7.66 -49.82 43.00
C HIS A 3 8.94 -49.04 43.35
N SER A 4 8.82 -47.74 43.09
CA SER A 4 9.57 -46.65 43.70
C SER A 4 9.03 -46.43 45.12
N ASP A 5 9.93 -46.42 46.10
CA ASP A 5 9.73 -45.81 47.42
C ASP A 5 11.10 -45.32 47.90
N TYR A 6 11.17 -44.07 48.38
CA TYR A 6 11.74 -43.68 49.67
C TYR A 6 11.80 -42.14 49.80
N SER A 7 10.78 -41.64 50.50
CA SER A 7 10.73 -40.57 51.52
C SER A 7 11.93 -39.65 51.83
N ILE A 8 11.64 -38.34 51.77
CA ILE A 8 11.68 -37.28 52.83
C ILE A 8 12.95 -37.12 53.69
N VAL A 9 13.53 -35.90 53.65
CA VAL A 9 14.10 -35.21 54.83
C VAL A 9 13.64 -33.75 54.85
N LYS A 10 13.23 -33.29 56.04
CA LYS A 10 12.69 -31.95 56.37
C LYS A 10 13.72 -31.14 57.20
N THR A 11 13.57 -29.80 57.12
CA THR A 11 13.87 -28.75 58.15
C THR A 11 15.36 -28.43 58.43
N ASN A 12 15.83 -27.22 58.74
CA ASN A 12 15.24 -25.89 58.97
C ASN A 12 16.34 -24.78 58.95
N SER A 13 15.94 -23.56 58.56
CA SER A 13 16.36 -22.21 59.02
C SER A 13 17.82 -21.81 59.30
N SER A 14 18.25 -20.69 58.70
CA SER A 14 18.46 -19.40 59.40
C SER A 14 18.81 -18.25 58.44
N ALA A 15 18.43 -17.04 58.85
CA ALA A 15 18.26 -15.83 58.06
C ALA A 15 19.53 -14.99 57.82
N SER A 16 19.51 -14.18 56.76
CA SER A 16 20.04 -12.80 56.83
C SER A 16 19.46 -11.89 55.75
N HIS A 17 19.10 -10.70 56.20
CA HIS A 17 18.51 -9.56 55.52
C HIS A 17 19.15 -9.20 54.17
N ARG A 18 18.29 -8.86 53.20
CA ARG A 18 18.52 -7.73 52.29
C ARG A 18 17.18 -7.09 51.92
N SER A 19 17.11 -5.80 52.22
CA SER A 19 15.99 -4.89 52.03
C SER A 19 15.66 -4.66 50.55
N SER A 20 14.41 -4.31 50.28
CA SER A 20 13.75 -4.03 48.99
C SER A 20 14.48 -3.02 48.08
N PRO A 21 14.09 -2.87 46.79
CA PRO A 21 12.84 -2.15 46.50
C PRO A 21 11.96 -2.79 45.43
N ASP A 22 10.65 -2.63 45.65
CA ASP A 22 9.63 -2.62 44.63
C ASP A 22 10.04 -1.73 43.45
N ARG A 23 10.01 -2.31 42.25
CA ARG A 23 9.79 -1.58 41.00
C ARG A 23 8.78 -2.35 40.17
N ASP A 24 7.56 -2.35 40.69
CA ASP A 24 6.39 -2.21 39.83
C ASP A 24 6.51 -0.83 39.18
N SER A 25 6.97 -0.82 37.94
CA SER A 25 7.08 0.39 37.13
C SER A 25 6.65 -0.06 35.76
N GLY A 26 5.34 0.09 35.55
CA GLY A 26 4.67 -0.15 34.30
C GLY A 26 5.56 0.29 33.15
N ILE A 27 5.84 -0.66 32.27
CA ILE A 27 6.11 -0.35 30.88
C ILE A 27 4.83 0.35 30.44
N SER A 28 4.86 1.68 30.54
CA SER A 28 3.92 2.56 29.89
C SER A 28 4.12 2.24 28.41
N ASP A 29 3.30 1.33 27.91
CA ASP A 29 3.02 1.17 26.49
C ASP A 29 2.38 2.48 26.02
N ASN A 30 3.21 3.52 25.94
CA ASN A 30 2.98 4.69 25.13
C ASN A 30 3.29 4.30 23.68
N ALA A 31 2.82 3.12 23.25
CA ALA A 31 2.50 2.89 21.86
C ALA A 31 1.31 3.79 21.60
N SER A 32 1.58 5.05 21.26
CA SER A 32 0.60 6.01 20.76
C SER A 32 -0.43 5.24 19.94
N THR A 33 -1.61 5.05 20.52
CA THR A 33 -2.66 4.25 19.92
C THR A 33 -3.13 5.08 18.74
N VAL A 34 -2.51 4.89 17.57
CA VAL A 34 -2.97 5.47 16.31
C VAL A 34 -4.28 4.76 15.98
N THR A 35 -5.34 5.21 16.63
CA THR A 35 -6.71 4.92 16.25
C THR A 35 -6.97 5.71 14.99
N VAL A 36 -7.09 5.01 13.86
CA VAL A 36 -7.32 5.69 12.58
C VAL A 36 -8.77 6.18 12.51
N ASP A 37 -8.96 7.44 12.12
CA ASP A 37 -10.27 8.01 11.87
C ASP A 37 -10.77 7.61 10.47
N LYS A 38 -12.08 7.31 10.36
CA LYS A 38 -12.69 6.87 9.10
C LYS A 38 -12.59 7.93 8.00
N ARG A 39 -12.71 9.22 8.35
CA ARG A 39 -12.63 10.31 7.37
C ARG A 39 -11.20 10.53 6.91
N GLU A 40 -10.24 10.45 7.84
CA GLU A 40 -8.81 10.56 7.51
C GLU A 40 -8.40 9.45 6.52
N LEU A 41 -8.71 8.19 6.84
CA LEU A 41 -8.41 7.06 5.96
C LEU A 41 -9.13 7.17 4.61
N GLY A 42 -10.37 7.67 4.60
CA GLY A 42 -11.11 7.96 3.37
C GLY A 42 -10.50 9.05 2.52
N SER A 43 -9.93 10.08 3.15
CA SER A 43 -9.18 11.14 2.47
C SER A 43 -7.91 10.59 1.83
N GLN A 44 -7.15 9.79 2.58
CA GLN A 44 -5.94 9.13 2.08
C GLN A 44 -6.24 8.18 0.91
N ALA A 45 -7.26 7.32 1.04
CA ALA A 45 -7.66 6.42 -0.05
C ALA A 45 -8.09 7.20 -1.31
N PHE A 46 -8.77 8.34 -1.15
CA PHE A 46 -9.15 9.20 -2.27
C PHE A 46 -7.93 9.85 -2.93
N GLN A 47 -6.97 10.32 -2.14
CA GLN A 47 -5.72 10.91 -2.64
C GLN A 47 -4.92 9.89 -3.46
N ILE A 48 -4.70 8.69 -2.93
CA ILE A 48 -4.00 7.62 -3.66
C ILE A 48 -4.72 7.28 -4.97
N CYS A 49 -6.05 7.17 -4.94
CA CYS A 49 -6.84 6.92 -6.14
C CYS A 49 -6.64 8.01 -7.19
N HIS A 50 -6.56 9.28 -6.77
CA HIS A 50 -6.33 10.41 -7.64
C HIS A 50 -4.92 10.42 -8.24
N GLU A 51 -3.91 10.13 -7.42
CA GLU A 51 -2.51 10.06 -7.85
C GLU A 51 -2.30 8.92 -8.85
N LEU A 52 -2.85 7.73 -8.58
CA LEU A 52 -2.89 6.61 -9.52
C LEU A 52 -3.57 6.99 -10.84
N THR A 53 -4.71 7.69 -10.76
CA THR A 53 -5.43 8.15 -11.96
C THR A 53 -4.56 9.11 -12.77
N THR A 54 -3.83 9.99 -12.10
CA THR A 54 -2.95 10.97 -12.74
C THR A 54 -1.82 10.26 -13.47
N ILE A 55 -1.10 9.35 -12.82
CA ILE A 55 0.05 8.68 -13.43
C ILE A 55 -0.34 7.68 -14.54
N VAL A 56 -1.51 7.03 -14.42
CA VAL A 56 -2.05 6.18 -15.50
C VAL A 56 -2.42 7.02 -16.73
N ARG A 57 -3.00 8.21 -16.53
CA ARG A 57 -3.30 9.14 -17.64
C ARG A 57 -2.02 9.62 -18.30
N LEU A 58 -1.04 10.08 -17.53
CA LEU A 58 0.27 10.48 -18.06
C LEU A 58 0.89 9.34 -18.87
N SER A 59 0.88 8.11 -18.35
CA SER A 59 1.42 6.94 -19.07
C SER A 59 0.65 6.60 -20.35
N SER A 60 -0.66 6.91 -20.39
CA SER A 60 -1.49 6.75 -21.60
C SER A 60 -1.19 7.85 -22.63
N ASP A 61 -0.88 9.05 -22.18
CA ASP A 61 -0.43 10.15 -23.04
C ASP A 61 0.93 9.81 -23.65
N PHE A 62 1.90 9.36 -22.84
CA PHE A 62 3.19 8.81 -23.30
C PHE A 62 3.02 7.71 -24.35
N LEU A 63 2.13 6.75 -24.10
CA LEU A 63 1.83 5.69 -25.05
C LEU A 63 1.34 6.27 -26.39
N SER A 64 0.49 7.28 -26.34
CA SER A 64 -0.05 7.94 -27.53
C SER A 64 1.04 8.68 -28.30
N ASP A 65 1.91 9.42 -27.61
CA ASP A 65 3.03 10.13 -28.22
C ASP A 65 4.07 9.19 -28.83
N VAL A 66 4.32 8.05 -28.18
CA VAL A 66 5.15 6.97 -28.75
C VAL A 66 4.49 6.39 -30.01
N ILE A 67 3.20 6.11 -30.01
CA ILE A 67 2.54 5.52 -31.20
C ILE A 67 2.53 6.51 -32.37
N GLU A 68 2.22 7.78 -32.09
CA GLU A 68 2.05 8.81 -33.11
C GLU A 68 3.38 9.45 -33.56
N GLY A 69 4.46 9.25 -32.80
CA GLY A 69 5.77 9.81 -33.10
C GLY A 69 5.79 11.34 -33.00
N LYS A 70 4.97 11.90 -32.11
CA LYS A 70 4.80 13.34 -31.92
C LYS A 70 6.00 14.02 -31.29
N GLU A 71 6.72 13.31 -30.43
CA GLU A 71 7.85 13.82 -29.66
C GLU A 71 9.11 13.00 -29.91
N SER A 72 10.27 13.59 -29.61
CA SER A 72 11.53 12.89 -29.77
C SER A 72 11.66 11.77 -28.73
N ALA A 73 12.19 10.62 -29.15
CA ALA A 73 12.35 9.49 -28.24
C ALA A 73 13.32 9.80 -27.07
N SER A 74 14.23 10.76 -27.25
CA SER A 74 15.16 11.18 -26.20
C SER A 74 14.46 12.03 -25.13
N GLU A 75 13.61 12.98 -25.51
CA GLU A 75 12.85 13.79 -24.55
C GLU A 75 11.86 12.92 -23.78
N LEU A 76 11.09 12.08 -24.47
CA LEU A 76 10.15 11.16 -23.84
C LEU A 76 10.85 10.20 -22.86
N LEU A 77 12.05 9.72 -23.20
CA LEU A 77 12.82 8.85 -22.32
C LEU A 77 13.31 9.60 -21.07
N ASP A 78 13.77 10.84 -21.23
CA ASP A 78 14.19 11.69 -20.11
C ASP A 78 13.02 11.95 -19.16
N GLU A 79 11.85 12.28 -19.70
CA GLU A 79 10.66 12.51 -18.88
C GLU A 79 10.20 11.24 -18.15
N LEU A 80 10.21 10.09 -18.82
CA LEU A 80 9.84 8.82 -18.21
C LEU A 80 10.77 8.49 -17.03
N GLN A 81 12.08 8.71 -17.20
CA GLN A 81 13.09 8.39 -16.18
C GLN A 81 13.15 9.40 -15.04
N ASN A 82 13.00 10.69 -15.33
CA ASN A 82 13.20 11.76 -14.36
C ASN A 82 11.91 12.26 -13.71
N LYS A 83 10.73 11.99 -14.31
CA LYS A 83 9.43 12.41 -13.77
C LYS A 83 8.58 11.21 -13.36
N VAL A 84 8.34 10.27 -14.28
CA VAL A 84 7.42 9.13 -14.02
C VAL A 84 8.01 8.17 -13.00
N HIS A 85 9.28 7.78 -13.15
CA HIS A 85 9.89 6.81 -12.23
C HIS A 85 9.96 7.31 -10.77
N PRO A 86 10.42 8.54 -10.46
CA PRO A 86 10.41 9.05 -9.09
C PRO A 86 8.99 9.20 -8.51
N PHE A 87 8.01 9.54 -9.35
CA PHE A 87 6.61 9.61 -8.95
C PHE A 87 6.10 8.23 -8.50
N LEU A 88 6.37 7.18 -9.28
CA LEU A 88 5.99 5.81 -8.94
C LEU A 88 6.62 5.34 -7.63
N ILE A 89 7.90 5.66 -7.39
CA ILE A 89 8.58 5.33 -6.13
C ILE A 89 7.95 6.05 -4.94
N THR A 90 7.61 7.32 -5.10
CA THR A 90 6.99 8.12 -4.03
C THR A 90 5.61 7.54 -3.67
N LEU A 91 4.79 7.28 -4.69
CA LEU A 91 3.47 6.69 -4.53
C LEU A 91 3.51 5.29 -3.89
N ASP A 92 4.51 4.47 -4.27
CA ASP A 92 4.76 3.17 -3.64
C ASP A 92 5.00 3.28 -2.13
N GLY A 93 5.81 4.26 -1.72
CA GLY A 93 6.06 4.56 -0.32
C GLY A 93 4.80 4.99 0.43
N GLU A 94 4.02 5.90 -0.14
CA GLU A 94 2.77 6.38 0.46
C GLU A 94 1.73 5.26 0.64
N MET A 95 1.55 4.42 -0.39
CA MET A 95 0.67 3.26 -0.32
C MET A 95 1.12 2.25 0.72
N SER A 96 2.43 2.01 0.82
CA SER A 96 3.00 1.10 1.82
C SER A 96 2.74 1.59 3.25
N ASN A 97 2.77 2.91 3.48
CA ASN A 97 2.44 3.49 4.78
C ASN A 97 0.97 3.28 5.15
N ILE A 98 0.05 3.47 4.18
CA ILE A 98 -1.38 3.29 4.40
C ILE A 98 -1.72 1.81 4.65
N GLU A 99 -1.10 0.88 3.91
CA GLU A 99 -1.26 -0.56 4.13
C GLU A 99 -0.80 -0.99 5.51
N GLN A 100 0.35 -0.49 5.98
CA GLN A 100 0.81 -0.76 7.34
C GLN A 100 -0.16 -0.20 8.39
N LEU A 101 -0.71 0.99 8.15
CA LEU A 101 -1.71 1.61 9.03
C LEU A 101 -2.99 0.76 9.08
N LEU A 102 -3.49 0.31 7.93
CA LEU A 102 -4.66 -0.57 7.82
C LEU A 102 -4.44 -1.89 8.53
N ARG A 103 -3.31 -2.57 8.27
CA ARG A 103 -2.96 -3.85 8.91
C ARG A 103 -2.91 -3.69 10.43
N LYS A 104 -2.19 -2.68 10.94
CA LYS A 104 -2.11 -2.41 12.39
C LYS A 104 -3.49 -2.18 13.02
N ASN A 105 -4.39 -1.50 12.33
CA ASN A 105 -5.74 -1.24 12.84
C ASN A 105 -6.64 -2.49 12.78
N LEU A 106 -6.55 -3.29 11.71
CA LEU A 106 -7.28 -4.55 11.58
C LEU A 106 -6.83 -5.57 12.64
N ASP A 107 -5.52 -5.76 12.82
CA ASP A 107 -4.95 -6.72 13.77
C ASP A 107 -5.33 -6.41 15.23
N ARG A 108 -5.58 -5.13 15.53
CA ARG A 108 -6.00 -4.66 16.87
C ARG A 108 -7.52 -4.61 17.05
N SER A 109 -8.30 -4.83 16.01
CA SER A 109 -9.77 -4.74 16.07
C SER A 109 -10.37 -6.07 16.49
N ARG A 110 -11.47 -6.02 17.25
CA ARG A 110 -12.24 -7.23 17.61
C ARG A 110 -13.31 -7.48 16.56
N ILE A 111 -13.72 -8.73 16.39
CA ILE A 111 -14.69 -9.18 15.36
C ILE A 111 -16.06 -8.47 15.48
N GLY A 112 -16.38 -7.85 16.62
CA GLY A 112 -17.60 -7.08 16.84
C GLY A 112 -17.45 -5.55 16.75
N ASP A 113 -16.26 -5.02 16.46
CA ASP A 113 -16.06 -3.58 16.39
C ASP A 113 -16.71 -3.01 15.12
N SER A 114 -17.56 -1.99 15.26
CA SER A 114 -18.22 -1.30 14.12
C SER A 114 -17.24 -0.76 13.08
N LYS A 115 -15.98 -0.51 13.47
CA LYS A 115 -14.91 -0.07 12.57
C LYS A 115 -14.38 -1.12 11.61
N VAL A 116 -14.52 -2.41 11.92
CA VAL A 116 -13.98 -3.49 11.07
C VAL A 116 -14.59 -3.46 9.68
N GLY A 117 -15.89 -3.15 9.58
CA GLY A 117 -16.59 -3.10 8.29
C GLY A 117 -15.93 -2.12 7.31
N TRP A 118 -15.73 -0.87 7.73
CA TRP A 118 -15.10 0.12 6.85
C TRP A 118 -13.58 -0.07 6.71
N LEU A 119 -12.89 -0.63 7.71
CA LEU A 119 -11.46 -0.98 7.57
C LEU A 119 -11.23 -2.05 6.50
N LEU A 120 -12.09 -3.07 6.44
CA LEU A 120 -12.03 -4.11 5.41
C LEU A 120 -12.31 -3.55 4.02
N GLU A 121 -13.26 -2.63 3.91
CA GLU A 121 -13.58 -1.97 2.64
C GLU A 121 -12.39 -1.14 2.13
N TYR A 122 -11.74 -0.35 2.99
CA TYR A 122 -10.53 0.38 2.60
C TYR A 122 -9.34 -0.53 2.29
N ASN A 123 -9.19 -1.64 3.01
CA ASN A 123 -8.20 -2.66 2.68
C ASN A 123 -8.43 -3.24 1.27
N ARG A 124 -9.68 -3.51 0.90
CA ARG A 124 -10.01 -3.94 -0.46
C ARG A 124 -9.60 -2.91 -1.51
N TYR A 125 -9.86 -1.62 -1.27
CA TYR A 125 -9.40 -0.57 -2.19
C TYR A 125 -7.87 -0.54 -2.30
N GLN A 126 -7.16 -0.67 -1.19
CA GLN A 126 -5.70 -0.66 -1.22
C GLN A 126 -5.10 -1.85 -1.98
N LEU A 127 -5.67 -3.05 -1.87
CA LEU A 127 -5.23 -4.19 -2.66
C LEU A 127 -5.36 -3.94 -4.17
N GLU A 128 -6.47 -3.31 -4.60
CA GLU A 128 -6.65 -2.95 -6.01
C GLU A 128 -5.70 -1.83 -6.45
N PHE A 129 -5.48 -0.82 -5.61
CA PHE A 129 -4.49 0.22 -5.88
C PHE A 129 -3.10 -0.37 -6.04
N ARG A 130 -2.73 -1.32 -5.17
CA ARG A 130 -1.45 -2.02 -5.23
C ARG A 130 -1.29 -2.79 -6.53
N ARG A 131 -2.33 -3.51 -6.97
CA ARG A 131 -2.33 -4.20 -8.27
C ARG A 131 -2.04 -3.22 -9.41
N VAL A 132 -2.76 -2.10 -9.45
CA VAL A 132 -2.59 -1.06 -10.48
C VAL A 132 -1.17 -0.51 -10.48
N LEU A 133 -0.63 -0.18 -9.30
CA LEU A 133 0.74 0.34 -9.19
C LEU A 133 1.78 -0.68 -9.68
N MET A 134 1.63 -1.96 -9.33
CA MET A 134 2.54 -3.03 -9.77
C MET A 134 2.51 -3.23 -11.29
N ASP A 135 1.33 -3.23 -11.89
CA ASP A 135 1.19 -3.33 -13.35
C ASP A 135 1.79 -2.11 -14.06
N LEU A 136 1.61 -0.92 -13.47
CA LEU A 136 2.12 0.32 -14.04
C LEU A 136 3.64 0.42 -13.94
N SER A 137 4.20 0.16 -12.76
CA SER A 137 5.64 0.27 -12.46
C SER A 137 6.49 -0.88 -13.00
N GLY A 138 5.89 -2.03 -13.25
CA GLY A 138 6.56 -3.17 -13.87
C GLY A 138 6.31 -3.20 -15.38
N PRO A 139 5.39 -4.07 -15.86
CA PRO A 139 5.29 -4.41 -17.28
C PRO A 139 5.00 -3.21 -18.19
N VAL A 140 4.21 -2.22 -17.74
CA VAL A 140 3.90 -1.03 -18.55
C VAL A 140 5.12 -0.11 -18.66
N TYR A 141 5.71 0.28 -17.53
CA TYR A 141 6.88 1.16 -17.50
C TYR A 141 8.06 0.54 -18.27
N GLU A 142 8.38 -0.72 -18.01
CA GLU A 142 9.49 -1.43 -18.67
C GLU A 142 9.31 -1.50 -20.20
N ASP A 143 8.08 -1.71 -20.66
CA ASP A 143 7.81 -1.80 -22.09
C ASP A 143 7.91 -0.44 -22.79
N LEU A 144 7.37 0.62 -22.18
CA LEU A 144 7.50 1.99 -22.67
C LEU A 144 8.98 2.41 -22.71
N GLU A 145 9.71 2.16 -21.63
CA GLU A 145 11.13 2.48 -21.53
C GLU A 145 11.96 1.72 -22.57
N ARG A 146 11.69 0.43 -22.76
CA ARG A 146 12.34 -0.41 -23.77
C ARG A 146 12.13 0.15 -25.18
N VAL A 147 10.90 0.49 -25.54
CA VAL A 147 10.59 1.04 -26.88
C VAL A 147 11.32 2.36 -27.09
N LEU A 148 11.26 3.26 -26.12
CA LEU A 148 11.91 4.56 -26.18
C LEU A 148 13.43 4.45 -26.28
N ARG A 149 14.06 3.60 -25.46
CA ARG A 149 15.52 3.35 -25.52
C ARG A 149 15.96 2.84 -26.89
N LEU A 150 15.23 1.90 -27.47
CA LEU A 150 15.57 1.34 -28.78
C LEU A 150 15.37 2.38 -29.90
N ARG A 151 14.29 3.18 -29.85
CA ARG A 151 14.08 4.27 -30.79
C ARG A 151 15.16 5.35 -30.68
N ASN A 152 15.60 5.68 -29.46
CA ASN A 152 16.69 6.63 -29.23
C ASN A 152 18.03 6.12 -29.82
N ARG A 153 18.21 4.81 -29.95
CA ARG A 153 19.35 4.18 -30.65
C ARG A 153 19.17 4.10 -32.18
N GLY A 154 18.06 4.60 -32.72
CA GLY A 154 17.75 4.60 -34.15
C GLY A 154 16.92 3.41 -34.65
N CYS A 155 16.40 2.55 -33.78
CA CYS A 155 15.51 1.46 -34.19
C CYS A 155 14.10 1.99 -34.50
N LEU A 156 13.72 1.99 -35.78
CA LEU A 156 12.40 2.45 -36.25
C LEU A 156 11.36 1.33 -36.23
N GLY A 157 10.07 1.71 -36.28
CA GLY A 157 8.94 0.77 -36.38
C GLY A 157 8.61 0.00 -35.09
N LEU A 158 9.20 0.38 -33.97
CA LEU A 158 8.92 -0.25 -32.67
C LEU A 158 7.65 0.33 -32.07
N SER A 159 6.74 -0.52 -31.59
CA SER A 159 5.57 -0.12 -30.82
C SER A 159 5.58 -0.78 -29.44
N PRO A 160 4.88 -0.18 -28.46
CA PRO A 160 4.54 -0.86 -27.22
C PRO A 160 3.71 -2.11 -27.50
N LYS A 161 3.78 -3.08 -26.59
CA LYS A 161 3.02 -4.33 -26.66
C LYS A 161 1.53 -4.05 -26.56
N LYS A 162 0.72 -4.91 -27.19
CA LYS A 162 -0.75 -4.84 -27.10
C LYS A 162 -1.23 -5.00 -25.65
N GLU A 163 -0.51 -5.78 -24.86
CA GLU A 163 -0.74 -5.98 -23.42
C GLU A 163 -0.65 -4.64 -22.67
N THR A 164 0.43 -3.87 -22.88
CA THR A 164 0.62 -2.52 -22.32
C THR A 164 -0.57 -1.60 -22.60
N ILE A 165 -1.05 -1.62 -23.84
CA ILE A 165 -2.21 -0.82 -24.28
C ILE A 165 -3.49 -1.28 -23.56
N ALA A 166 -3.71 -2.59 -23.45
CA ALA A 166 -4.87 -3.15 -22.78
C ALA A 166 -4.85 -2.85 -21.28
N SER A 167 -3.71 -3.05 -20.61
CA SER A 167 -3.52 -2.77 -19.19
C SER A 167 -3.80 -1.32 -18.85
N LEU A 168 -3.26 -0.36 -19.62
CA LEU A 168 -3.53 1.07 -19.39
C LEU A 168 -5.02 1.43 -19.50
N ARG A 169 -5.73 0.84 -20.48
CA ARG A 169 -7.18 1.03 -20.63
C ARG A 169 -7.96 0.43 -19.46
N GLU A 170 -7.60 -0.79 -19.04
CA GLU A 170 -8.26 -1.45 -17.91
C GLU A 170 -8.05 -0.68 -16.61
N MET A 171 -6.80 -0.28 -16.33
CA MET A 171 -6.44 0.52 -15.15
C MET A 171 -7.19 1.84 -15.12
N SER A 172 -7.24 2.57 -16.25
CA SER A 172 -7.96 3.84 -16.36
C SER A 172 -9.46 3.67 -16.04
N ALA A 173 -10.11 2.69 -16.66
CA ALA A 173 -11.53 2.42 -16.42
C ALA A 173 -11.80 1.94 -14.98
N GLY A 174 -10.89 1.14 -14.41
CA GLY A 174 -10.94 0.67 -13.03
C GLY A 174 -10.87 1.80 -12.02
N LEU A 175 -9.90 2.70 -12.19
CA LEU A 175 -9.70 3.85 -11.31
C LEU A 175 -10.84 4.87 -11.41
N GLU A 176 -11.44 5.06 -12.59
CA GLU A 176 -12.61 5.92 -12.73
C GLU A 176 -13.81 5.39 -11.93
N ARG A 177 -14.03 4.07 -11.95
CA ARG A 177 -15.05 3.42 -11.12
C ARG A 177 -14.72 3.55 -9.64
N ALA A 178 -13.47 3.30 -9.24
CA ALA A 178 -13.02 3.42 -7.85
C ALA A 178 -13.21 4.84 -7.31
N THR A 179 -12.88 5.85 -8.11
CA THR A 179 -13.06 7.27 -7.75
C THR A 179 -14.52 7.58 -7.43
N LYS A 180 -15.46 7.08 -8.25
CA LYS A 180 -16.91 7.25 -8.03
C LYS A 180 -17.36 6.56 -6.75
N LEU A 181 -16.89 5.33 -6.50
CA LEU A 181 -17.23 4.56 -5.31
C LEU A 181 -16.74 5.23 -4.03
N ILE A 182 -15.46 5.61 -3.98
CA ILE A 182 -14.84 6.23 -2.80
C ILE A 182 -15.49 7.59 -2.50
N ARG A 183 -15.81 8.37 -3.54
CA ARG A 183 -16.53 9.64 -3.38
C ARG A 183 -17.91 9.43 -2.76
N ASN A 184 -18.63 8.40 -3.19
CA ASN A 184 -19.95 8.07 -2.64
C ASN A 184 -19.84 7.56 -1.19
N GLU A 185 -18.83 6.75 -0.87
CA GLU A 185 -18.64 6.21 0.48
C GLU A 185 -18.25 7.29 1.50
N ARG A 186 -17.48 8.29 1.08
CA ARG A 186 -17.19 9.49 1.89
C ARG A 186 -18.42 10.35 2.16
N ALA A 187 -19.45 10.29 1.30
CA ALA A 187 -20.69 11.05 1.45
C ALA A 187 -21.73 10.36 2.34
N LYS A 188 -21.54 9.08 2.71
CA LYS A 188 -22.47 8.36 3.59
C LYS A 188 -22.29 8.75 5.05
N PRO A 189 -23.38 9.08 5.80
CA PRO A 189 -23.30 9.35 7.23
C PRO A 189 -22.95 8.08 8.02
N GLU A 190 -22.29 8.24 9.16
CA GLU A 190 -21.84 7.13 10.02
C GLU A 190 -22.98 6.28 10.62
N SER A 191 -24.23 6.76 10.58
CA SER A 191 -25.38 6.07 11.20
C SER A 191 -26.05 5.00 10.32
N ALA A 192 -25.42 4.56 9.22
CA ALA A 192 -26.03 3.62 8.27
C ALA A 192 -25.65 2.15 8.51
N TYR A 193 -25.01 1.82 9.63
CA TYR A 193 -24.62 0.45 10.00
C TYR A 193 -24.95 0.16 11.47
#